data_AF-A0A3N2MIH8-F1
#
_entry.id   AF-A0A3N2MIH8-F1
#
_cell.length_a   1.000
_cell.length_b   1.000
_cell.length_c   1.000
_cell.angle_alpha   90.00
_cell.angle_beta   90.00
_cell.angle_gamma   90.00
#
_symmetry.space_group_name_H-M   'P 1'
#
loop_
_entity.id
_entity.type
_entity.pdbx_description
1 polymer ?
#
loop_
_entity_poly.entity_id
_entity_poly.type
_entity_poly.pdbx_seq_one_letter_code
_entity_poly.pdbx_strand_id
1 'polypeptide(L)'
;MKFKHLFLGFALVGIMSTSCVPNKKYAELQTKYDELQTTYGSTREDLINCNANTRNLESQLQAAKQGNLELKKGMQDLKNTLDKSMDANAQGSVNIAKLVDEINASNQYIKQLVEAKSKSDSLNIALTNRLTRSLTTDEMKEVDVKVLKGVVYISLADNMLFKSGSYEVNSRAMETLSKIAKILKDYKDFDVLVEGNTDNVPISKTNIRNNWDLSALRASSIVQVLQNNFGIDPKRMSAAGRGEFNPISDNDSELGKQRNRRTEIIITPKLDEFMDLIDKAPETED
;
A
#
# COMPACT_ATOMS: atom_id res chain seq x y z
N MET A 1 -52.56 -129.06 55.99
CA MET A 1 -52.01 -130.10 56.89
C MET A 1 -50.49 -129.92 56.88
N LYS A 2 -49.91 -129.29 57.92
CA LYS A 2 -49.08 -129.95 58.96
C LYS A 2 -48.15 -131.00 58.34
N PHE A 3 -46.83 -130.82 58.25
CA PHE A 3 -45.82 -130.88 59.33
C PHE A 3 -44.48 -131.11 58.57
N LYS A 4 -43.24 -130.88 59.02
CA LYS A 4 -42.63 -130.60 60.32
C LYS A 4 -41.19 -130.15 60.02
N HIS A 5 -40.68 -129.32 60.91
CA HIS A 5 -39.28 -128.97 61.18
C HIS A 5 -38.26 -130.12 61.01
N LEU A 6 -36.96 -129.82 60.87
CA LEU A 6 -36.05 -129.66 62.03
C LEU A 6 -34.57 -130.07 61.77
N PHE A 7 -33.64 -129.23 62.27
CA PHE A 7 -32.23 -129.49 62.68
C PHE A 7 -31.22 -129.94 61.58
N LEU A 8 -29.90 -129.71 61.59
CA LEU A 8 -28.90 -128.84 62.25
C LEU A 8 -27.55 -129.55 62.11
N GLY A 9 -26.46 -128.80 61.93
CA GLY A 9 -25.16 -129.22 62.45
C GLY A 9 -24.03 -129.43 61.44
N PHE A 10 -23.19 -128.41 61.32
CA PHE A 10 -21.72 -128.45 61.44
C PHE A 10 -20.84 -129.30 60.49
N ALA A 11 -19.98 -128.60 59.72
CA ALA A 11 -18.50 -128.72 59.73
C ALA A 11 -17.93 -127.77 58.65
N LEU A 12 -17.34 -126.62 59.03
CA LEU A 12 -15.91 -126.38 59.30
C LEU A 12 -14.99 -126.51 58.07
N VAL A 13 -14.18 -125.46 57.89
CA VAL A 13 -12.95 -125.31 57.08
C VAL A 13 -13.11 -124.68 55.69
N GLY A 14 -12.62 -123.44 55.55
CA GLY A 14 -12.44 -122.77 54.26
C GLY A 14 -12.22 -121.26 54.30
N ILE A 15 -11.54 -120.68 55.31
CA ILE A 15 -11.06 -119.30 55.22
C ILE A 15 -9.72 -119.32 54.50
N MET A 16 -9.73 -118.95 53.21
CA MET A 16 -8.74 -118.12 52.52
C MET A 16 -9.26 -117.79 51.10
N SER A 17 -9.14 -116.51 50.71
CA SER A 17 -9.40 -115.92 49.37
C SER A 17 -10.89 -115.78 48.97
N THR A 18 -11.43 -114.63 48.52
CA THR A 18 -10.92 -113.68 47.53
C THR A 18 -11.63 -112.32 47.64
N SER A 19 -10.87 -111.23 47.64
CA SER A 19 -11.33 -109.91 47.26
C SER A 19 -11.30 -109.82 45.74
N CYS A 20 -12.43 -110.04 45.06
CA CYS A 20 -12.55 -109.79 43.62
C CYS A 20 -13.90 -109.14 43.28
N VAL A 21 -13.88 -107.86 42.89
CA VAL A 21 -14.97 -107.24 42.13
C VAL A 21 -15.09 -107.98 40.78
N PRO A 22 -16.31 -108.28 40.28
CA PRO A 22 -16.46 -108.99 39.00
C PRO A 22 -15.86 -108.17 37.83
N ASN A 23 -14.91 -108.76 37.11
CA ASN A 23 -14.15 -108.18 36.00
C ASN A 23 -14.98 -107.39 34.97
N LYS A 24 -16.25 -107.75 34.74
CA LYS A 24 -17.13 -107.08 33.77
C LYS A 24 -17.54 -105.66 34.20
N LYS A 25 -17.82 -105.43 35.50
CA LYS A 25 -18.17 -104.09 36.02
C LYS A 25 -16.95 -103.18 36.08
N TYR A 26 -15.77 -103.75 36.35
CA TYR A 26 -14.50 -103.04 36.31
C TYR A 26 -14.17 -102.61 34.87
N ALA A 27 -14.36 -103.49 33.89
CA ALA A 27 -14.17 -103.17 32.47
C ALA A 27 -15.12 -102.06 31.98
N GLU A 28 -16.42 -102.10 32.34
CA GLU A 28 -17.38 -101.05 31.95
C GLU A 28 -17.06 -99.70 32.60
N LEU A 29 -16.66 -99.71 33.87
CA LEU A 29 -16.24 -98.50 34.57
C LEU A 29 -14.96 -97.93 33.95
N GLN A 30 -14.04 -98.79 33.52
CA GLN A 30 -12.81 -98.41 32.84
C GLN A 30 -13.09 -97.80 31.47
N THR A 31 -13.99 -98.38 30.67
CA THR A 31 -14.44 -97.78 29.39
C THR A 31 -15.08 -96.41 29.59
N LYS A 32 -15.96 -96.25 30.59
CA LYS A 32 -16.57 -94.95 30.91
C LYS A 32 -15.53 -93.94 31.40
N TYR A 33 -14.52 -94.38 32.14
CA TYR A 33 -13.42 -93.53 32.58
C TYR A 33 -12.57 -93.07 31.39
N ASP A 34 -12.25 -93.99 30.47
CA ASP A 34 -11.49 -93.69 29.25
C ASP A 34 -12.27 -92.72 28.33
N GLU A 35 -13.57 -92.96 28.10
CA GLU A 35 -14.45 -92.07 27.34
C GLU A 35 -14.58 -90.68 27.98
N LEU A 36 -14.74 -90.62 29.31
CA LEU A 36 -14.78 -89.37 30.06
C LEU A 36 -13.44 -88.62 29.95
N GLN A 37 -12.32 -89.35 29.99
CA GLN A 37 -10.98 -88.77 29.84
C GLN A 37 -10.76 -88.22 28.42
N THR A 38 -11.22 -88.92 27.37
CA THR A 38 -11.19 -88.44 25.98
C THR A 38 -12.10 -87.23 25.76
N THR A 39 -13.33 -87.26 26.30
CA THR A 39 -14.28 -86.15 26.18
C THR A 39 -13.79 -84.92 26.95
N TYR A 40 -13.19 -85.11 28.12
CA TYR A 40 -12.56 -84.03 28.88
C TYR A 40 -11.36 -83.43 28.13
N GLY A 41 -10.55 -84.26 27.48
CA GLY A 41 -9.43 -83.82 26.64
C GLY A 41 -9.89 -82.95 25.46
N SER A 42 -10.88 -83.42 24.69
CA SER A 42 -11.44 -82.68 23.55
C SER A 42 -12.14 -81.39 23.96
N THR A 43 -12.99 -81.43 25.00
CA THR A 43 -13.65 -80.22 25.53
C THR A 43 -12.63 -79.21 26.04
N ARG A 44 -11.53 -79.66 26.64
CA ARG A 44 -10.42 -78.79 27.07
C ARG A 44 -9.71 -78.15 25.88
N GLU A 45 -9.49 -78.88 24.80
CA GLU A 45 -8.89 -78.36 23.57
C GLU A 45 -9.81 -77.33 22.90
N ASP A 46 -11.11 -77.61 22.78
CA ASP A 46 -12.11 -76.68 22.26
C ASP A 46 -12.20 -75.41 23.10
N LEU A 47 -12.14 -75.53 24.43
CA LEU A 47 -12.09 -74.38 25.34
C LEU A 47 -10.83 -73.53 25.10
N ILE A 48 -9.68 -74.16 24.89
CA ILE A 48 -8.43 -73.46 24.58
C ILE A 48 -8.55 -72.72 23.24
N ASN A 49 -9.08 -73.38 22.21
CA ASN A 49 -9.28 -72.81 20.88
C ASN A 49 -10.30 -71.65 20.90
N CYS A 50 -11.42 -71.81 21.61
CA CYS A 50 -12.43 -70.77 21.80
C CYS A 50 -11.88 -69.55 22.56
N ASN A 51 -11.10 -69.79 23.62
CA ASN A 51 -10.43 -68.72 24.37
C ASN A 51 -9.39 -67.99 23.52
N ALA A 52 -8.63 -68.71 22.68
CA ALA A 52 -7.67 -68.11 21.77
C ALA A 52 -8.35 -67.23 20.72
N ASN A 53 -9.46 -67.71 20.14
CA ASN A 53 -10.26 -66.94 19.17
C ASN A 53 -10.90 -65.71 19.82
N THR A 54 -11.43 -65.82 21.04
CA THR A 54 -12.01 -64.69 21.77
C THR A 54 -10.96 -63.60 22.01
N ARG A 55 -9.77 -63.98 22.49
CA ARG A 55 -8.65 -63.04 22.66
C ARG A 55 -8.23 -62.38 21.35
N ASN A 56 -8.24 -63.13 20.24
CA ASN A 56 -7.92 -62.59 18.93
C ASN A 56 -8.98 -61.56 18.47
N LEU A 57 -10.27 -61.89 18.57
CA LEU A 57 -11.37 -60.98 18.23
C LEU A 57 -11.38 -59.73 19.12
N GLU A 58 -11.12 -59.88 20.43
CA GLU A 58 -11.01 -58.75 21.35
C GLU A 58 -9.87 -57.82 20.96
N SER A 59 -8.70 -58.38 20.60
CA SER A 59 -7.55 -57.61 20.10
C SER A 59 -7.88 -56.86 18.81
N GLN A 60 -8.54 -57.53 17.85
CA GLN A 60 -8.99 -56.88 16.60
C GLN A 60 -10.01 -55.76 16.86
N LEU A 61 -10.97 -55.99 17.75
CA LEU A 61 -11.98 -54.99 18.12
C LEU A 61 -11.33 -53.78 18.79
N GLN A 62 -10.35 -53.99 19.66
CA GLN A 62 -9.58 -52.93 20.29
C GLN A 62 -8.78 -52.14 19.25
N ALA A 63 -8.09 -52.82 18.33
CA ALA A 63 -7.36 -52.18 17.24
C ALA A 63 -8.30 -51.35 16.33
N ALA A 64 -9.47 -51.90 15.96
CA ALA A 64 -10.47 -51.20 15.16
C ALA A 64 -11.06 -49.99 15.89
N LYS A 65 -11.32 -50.08 17.20
CA LYS A 65 -11.76 -48.94 18.02
C LYS A 65 -10.70 -47.85 18.09
N GLN A 66 -9.44 -48.24 18.29
CA GLN A 66 -8.32 -47.31 18.31
C GLN A 66 -8.16 -46.59 16.96
N GLY A 67 -8.22 -47.34 15.86
CA GLY A 67 -8.17 -46.77 14.50
C GLY A 67 -9.32 -45.80 14.22
N ASN A 68 -10.55 -46.11 14.67
CA ASN A 68 -11.68 -45.19 14.54
C ASN A 68 -11.51 -43.90 15.37
N LEU A 69 -10.94 -43.99 16.57
CA LEU A 69 -10.64 -42.81 17.40
C LEU A 69 -9.58 -41.92 16.74
N GLU A 70 -8.53 -42.52 16.20
CA GLU A 70 -7.47 -41.80 15.47
C GLU A 70 -8.01 -41.16 14.20
N LEU A 71 -8.83 -41.88 13.42
CA LEU A 71 -9.46 -41.34 12.24
C LEU A 71 -10.38 -40.15 12.57
N LYS A 72 -11.19 -40.27 13.64
CA LYS A 72 -12.06 -39.18 14.10
C LYS A 72 -11.25 -37.97 14.54
N LYS A 73 -10.11 -38.17 15.22
CA LYS A 73 -9.19 -37.09 15.59
C LYS A 73 -8.58 -36.42 14.36
N GLY A 74 -8.10 -37.21 13.39
CA GLY A 74 -7.56 -36.70 12.14
C GLY A 74 -8.59 -35.90 11.33
N MET A 75 -9.85 -36.35 11.29
CA MET A 75 -10.94 -35.59 10.66
C MET A 75 -11.19 -34.25 11.37
N GLN A 76 -11.14 -34.22 12.70
CA GLN A 76 -11.31 -32.98 13.46
C GLN A 76 -10.16 -31.99 13.20
N ASP A 77 -8.91 -32.48 13.18
CA ASP A 77 -7.74 -31.66 12.91
C ASP A 77 -7.75 -31.10 11.49
N LEU A 78 -8.17 -31.90 10.51
CA LEU A 78 -8.35 -31.47 9.13
C LEU A 78 -9.43 -30.40 9.01
N LYS A 79 -10.58 -30.59 9.68
CA LYS A 79 -11.66 -29.59 9.72
C LYS A 79 -11.16 -28.26 10.31
N ASN A 80 -10.47 -28.31 11.45
CA ASN A 80 -9.92 -27.11 12.08
C ASN A 80 -8.92 -26.38 11.18
N THR A 81 -8.14 -27.12 10.40
CA THR A 81 -7.18 -26.55 9.44
C THR A 81 -7.89 -25.89 8.26
N LEU A 82 -8.94 -26.54 7.75
CA LEU A 82 -9.77 -25.99 6.68
C LEU A 82 -10.47 -24.70 7.13
N ASP A 83 -11.07 -24.69 8.33
CA ASP A 83 -11.73 -23.50 8.90
C ASP A 83 -10.74 -22.33 9.01
N LYS A 84 -9.54 -22.58 9.55
CA LYS A 84 -8.48 -21.55 9.61
C LYS A 84 -8.05 -21.05 8.24
N SER A 85 -7.96 -21.92 7.24
CA SER A 85 -7.63 -21.52 5.86
C SER A 85 -8.75 -20.71 5.23
N MET A 86 -10.01 -21.03 5.50
CA MET A 86 -11.16 -20.27 5.00
C MET A 86 -11.22 -18.89 5.64
N ASP A 87 -10.99 -18.79 6.95
CA ASP A 87 -10.91 -17.51 7.66
C ASP A 87 -9.76 -16.65 7.14
N ALA A 88 -8.57 -17.24 6.96
CA ALA A 88 -7.42 -16.53 6.38
C ALA A 88 -7.70 -16.04 4.95
N ASN A 89 -8.39 -16.85 4.14
CA ASN A 89 -8.76 -16.47 2.78
C ASN A 89 -9.83 -15.36 2.77
N ALA A 90 -10.82 -15.43 3.67
CA ALA A 90 -11.81 -14.39 3.85
C ALA A 90 -11.17 -13.06 4.26
N GLN A 91 -10.26 -13.08 5.24
CA GLN A 91 -9.49 -11.89 5.64
C GLN A 91 -8.61 -11.36 4.51
N GLY A 92 -7.94 -12.25 3.76
CA GLY A 92 -7.17 -11.88 2.58
C GLY A 92 -8.03 -11.15 1.54
N SER A 93 -9.24 -11.64 1.27
CA SER A 93 -10.17 -10.99 0.33
C SER A 93 -10.64 -9.61 0.79
N VAL A 94 -10.87 -9.41 2.09
CA VAL A 94 -11.22 -8.10 2.67
C VAL A 94 -10.07 -7.11 2.55
N ASN A 95 -8.84 -7.54 2.83
CA ASN A 95 -7.66 -6.70 2.70
C ASN A 95 -7.41 -6.30 1.24
N ILE A 96 -7.61 -7.23 0.30
CA ILE A 96 -7.52 -6.94 -1.14
C ILE A 96 -8.59 -5.92 -1.55
N ALA A 97 -9.83 -6.06 -1.09
CA ALA A 97 -10.88 -5.09 -1.40
C ALA A 97 -10.52 -3.68 -0.91
N LYS A 98 -10.04 -3.54 0.33
CA LYS A 98 -9.56 -2.25 0.86
C LYS A 98 -8.43 -1.65 0.02
N LEU A 99 -7.42 -2.44 -0.31
CA LEU A 99 -6.31 -1.98 -1.16
C LEU A 99 -6.79 -1.57 -2.56
N VAL A 100 -7.77 -2.28 -3.13
CA VAL A 100 -8.38 -1.91 -4.41
C VAL A 100 -9.10 -0.56 -4.31
N ASP A 101 -9.83 -0.31 -3.22
CA ASP A 101 -10.49 0.97 -2.97
C ASP A 101 -9.49 2.12 -2.82
N GLU A 102 -8.41 1.92 -2.06
CA GLU A 102 -7.30 2.88 -1.93
C GLU A 102 -6.61 3.17 -3.27
N ILE A 103 -6.32 2.13 -4.06
CA ILE A 103 -5.74 2.27 -5.40
C ILE A 103 -6.69 3.04 -6.32
N ASN A 104 -7.99 2.78 -6.25
CA ASN A 104 -8.98 3.51 -7.05
C ASN A 104 -9.05 4.99 -6.65
N ALA A 105 -9.05 5.30 -5.36
CA ALA A 105 -9.01 6.67 -4.87
C ALA A 105 -7.73 7.40 -5.31
N SER A 106 -6.57 6.75 -5.16
CA SER A 106 -5.28 7.29 -5.61
C SER A 106 -5.24 7.52 -7.12
N ASN A 107 -5.76 6.58 -7.92
CA ASN A 107 -5.84 6.73 -9.37
C ASN A 107 -6.76 7.90 -9.79
N GLN A 108 -7.86 8.13 -9.09
CA GLN A 108 -8.72 9.29 -9.33
C GLN A 108 -8.00 10.60 -9.01
N TYR A 109 -7.29 10.66 -7.88
CA TYR A 109 -6.48 11.81 -7.51
C TYR A 109 -5.38 12.10 -8.54
N ILE A 110 -4.65 11.07 -8.99
CA ILE A 110 -3.64 11.19 -10.06
C ILE A 110 -4.26 11.76 -11.34
N LYS A 111 -5.45 11.29 -11.75
CA LYS A 111 -6.14 11.83 -12.92
C LYS A 111 -6.43 13.32 -12.78
N GLN A 112 -6.95 13.75 -11.63
CA GLN A 112 -7.22 15.17 -11.37
C GLN A 112 -5.94 16.01 -11.44
N LEU A 113 -4.84 15.53 -10.86
CA LEU A 113 -3.54 16.21 -10.93
C LEU A 113 -3.02 16.32 -12.37
N VAL A 114 -3.13 15.25 -13.16
CA VAL A 114 -2.70 15.24 -14.57
C VAL A 114 -3.56 16.20 -15.40
N GLU A 115 -4.87 16.21 -15.20
CA GLU A 115 -5.79 17.12 -15.89
C GLU A 115 -5.47 18.58 -15.55
N ALA A 116 -5.32 18.91 -14.26
CA ALA A 116 -4.95 20.25 -13.80
C ALA A 116 -3.61 20.70 -14.40
N LYS A 117 -2.60 19.83 -14.40
CA LYS A 117 -1.29 20.10 -15.00
C LYS A 117 -1.39 20.33 -16.51
N SER A 118 -2.12 19.47 -17.23
CA SER A 118 -2.28 19.58 -18.68
C SER A 118 -2.97 20.87 -19.11
N LYS A 119 -3.97 21.31 -18.32
CA LYS A 119 -4.66 22.60 -18.49
C LYS A 119 -3.69 23.75 -18.29
N SER A 120 -2.90 23.73 -17.20
CA SER A 120 -1.89 24.74 -16.91
C SER A 120 -0.82 24.82 -18.01
N ASP A 121 -0.27 23.68 -18.45
CA ASP A 121 0.71 23.61 -19.53
C ASP A 121 0.16 24.19 -20.84
N SER A 122 -1.10 23.89 -21.18
CA SER A 122 -1.76 24.42 -22.38
C SER A 122 -1.95 25.94 -22.31
N LEU A 123 -2.31 26.47 -21.14
CA LEU A 123 -2.45 27.92 -20.91
C LEU A 123 -1.10 28.63 -21.02
N ASN A 124 -0.04 28.06 -20.44
CA ASN A 124 1.31 28.60 -20.51
C ASN A 124 1.82 28.67 -21.96
N ILE A 125 1.58 27.63 -22.77
CA ILE A 125 1.92 27.63 -24.20
C ILE A 125 1.14 28.72 -24.95
N ALA A 126 -0.16 28.86 -24.68
CA ALA A 126 -0.98 29.89 -25.30
C ALA A 126 -0.51 31.30 -24.94
N LEU A 127 -0.14 31.50 -23.68
CA LEU A 127 0.42 32.73 -23.13
C LEU A 127 1.73 33.12 -23.84
N THR A 128 2.70 32.21 -23.86
CA THR A 128 3.99 32.43 -24.54
C THR A 128 3.79 32.71 -26.03
N ASN A 129 2.98 31.91 -26.73
CA ASN A 129 2.73 32.11 -28.16
C ASN A 129 2.07 33.45 -28.48
N ARG A 130 1.10 33.89 -27.66
CA ARG A 130 0.46 35.21 -27.84
C ARG A 130 1.46 36.33 -27.63
N LEU A 131 2.30 36.24 -26.59
CA LEU A 131 3.31 37.24 -26.31
C LEU A 131 4.34 37.32 -27.43
N THR A 132 4.96 36.20 -27.80
CA THR A 132 5.99 36.14 -28.84
C THR A 132 5.48 36.67 -30.19
N ARG A 133 4.21 36.40 -30.55
CA ARG A 133 3.60 36.93 -31.79
C ARG A 133 3.29 38.43 -31.74
N SER A 134 3.13 38.99 -30.55
CA SER A 134 2.83 40.42 -30.37
C SER A 134 4.09 41.30 -30.37
N LEU A 135 5.25 40.70 -30.13
CA LEU A 135 6.55 41.38 -30.10
C LEU A 135 7.08 41.58 -31.52
N THR A 136 7.68 42.73 -31.76
CA THR A 136 8.42 43.06 -32.97
C THR A 136 9.81 42.44 -32.96
N THR A 137 10.47 42.34 -34.12
CA THR A 137 11.84 41.80 -34.25
C THR A 137 12.85 42.52 -33.36
N ASP A 138 12.66 43.83 -33.12
CA ASP A 138 13.55 44.59 -32.26
C ASP A 138 13.24 44.36 -30.77
N GLU A 139 11.97 44.28 -30.37
CA GLU A 139 11.60 43.90 -29.00
C GLU A 139 12.07 42.49 -28.64
N MET A 140 12.07 41.55 -29.60
CA MET A 140 12.58 40.18 -29.38
C MET A 140 14.07 40.11 -29.03
N LYS A 141 14.84 41.18 -29.24
CA LYS A 141 16.26 41.26 -28.81
C LYS A 141 16.38 41.67 -27.33
N GLU A 142 15.38 42.35 -26.80
CA GLU A 142 15.37 42.95 -25.45
C GLU A 142 14.41 42.24 -24.49
N VAL A 143 13.55 41.37 -25.01
CA VAL A 143 12.56 40.57 -24.27
C VAL A 143 12.80 39.08 -24.54
N ASP A 144 13.07 38.34 -23.47
CA ASP A 144 13.22 36.88 -23.48
C ASP A 144 12.04 36.25 -22.73
N VAL A 145 11.38 35.25 -23.33
CA VAL A 145 10.20 34.59 -22.76
C VAL A 145 10.50 33.11 -22.61
N LYS A 146 10.42 32.61 -21.37
CA LYS A 146 10.71 31.21 -21.02
C LYS A 146 9.60 30.62 -20.17
N VAL A 147 9.34 29.33 -20.35
CA VAL A 147 8.44 28.57 -19.49
C VAL A 147 9.26 27.57 -18.70
N LEU A 148 9.24 27.69 -17.37
CA LEU A 148 9.97 26.81 -16.47
C LEU A 148 8.99 26.24 -15.45
N LYS A 149 8.84 24.90 -15.43
CA LYS A 149 8.00 24.17 -14.46
C LYS A 149 6.57 24.72 -14.31
N GLY A 150 5.95 25.13 -15.42
CA GLY A 150 4.59 25.67 -15.41
C GLY A 150 4.47 27.15 -15.02
N VAL A 151 5.60 27.86 -14.92
CA VAL A 151 5.67 29.30 -14.67
C VAL A 151 6.24 30.01 -15.89
N VAL A 152 5.65 31.13 -16.28
CA VAL A 152 6.11 31.92 -17.44
C VAL A 152 6.96 33.09 -16.95
N TYR A 153 8.20 33.15 -17.43
CA TYR A 153 9.17 34.20 -17.16
C TYR A 153 9.28 35.10 -18.39
N ILE A 154 9.06 36.39 -18.19
CA ILE A 154 9.27 37.43 -19.21
C ILE A 154 10.41 38.31 -18.70
N SER A 155 11.61 38.11 -19.22
CA SER A 155 12.80 38.88 -18.85
C SER A 155 12.95 40.05 -19.80
N LEU A 156 12.89 41.28 -19.27
CA LEU A 156 13.08 42.52 -20.01
C LEU A 156 14.40 43.17 -19.62
N ALA A 157 15.17 43.59 -20.63
CA ALA A 157 16.42 44.31 -20.40
C ALA A 157 16.17 45.68 -19.74
N ASP A 158 17.02 46.05 -18.78
CA ASP A 158 16.84 47.27 -17.98
C ASP A 158 16.91 48.57 -18.82
N ASN A 159 17.78 48.60 -19.84
CA ASN A 159 17.93 49.73 -20.76
C ASN A 159 16.72 49.94 -21.67
N MET A 160 15.92 48.90 -21.88
CA MET A 160 14.65 48.96 -22.60
C MET A 160 13.57 49.59 -21.72
N LEU A 161 13.57 49.28 -20.41
CA LEU A 161 12.55 49.70 -19.46
C LEU A 161 12.78 51.09 -18.85
N PHE A 162 14.03 51.40 -18.46
CA PHE A 162 14.33 52.54 -17.62
C PHE A 162 15.38 53.47 -18.25
N LYS A 163 15.46 54.69 -17.75
CA LYS A 163 16.63 55.56 -18.00
C LYS A 163 17.83 55.02 -17.20
N SER A 164 19.04 55.29 -17.69
CA SER A 164 20.28 54.80 -17.05
C SER A 164 20.36 55.16 -15.56
N GLY A 165 20.54 54.13 -14.71
CA GLY A 165 20.59 54.26 -13.25
C GLY A 165 19.33 54.87 -12.61
N SER A 166 18.20 54.83 -13.30
CA SER A 166 16.89 55.30 -12.82
C SER A 166 15.92 54.13 -12.66
N TYR A 167 14.84 54.39 -11.94
CA TYR A 167 13.63 53.54 -11.87
C TYR A 167 12.44 54.19 -12.62
N GLU A 168 12.65 55.35 -13.25
CA GLU A 168 11.65 55.95 -14.13
C GLU A 168 11.51 55.14 -15.42
N VAL A 169 10.31 54.60 -15.63
CA VAL A 169 9.94 53.86 -16.84
C VAL A 169 9.92 54.83 -18.02
N ASN A 170 10.63 54.49 -19.10
CA ASN A 170 10.69 55.33 -20.29
C ASN A 170 9.46 55.11 -21.20
N SER A 171 9.21 56.02 -22.14
CA SER A 171 8.03 55.96 -23.00
C SER A 171 8.05 54.78 -23.99
N ARG A 172 9.23 54.32 -24.42
CA ARG A 172 9.37 53.15 -25.31
C ARG A 172 8.90 51.88 -24.61
N ALA A 173 9.21 51.74 -23.33
CA ALA A 173 8.80 50.61 -22.50
C ALA A 173 7.27 50.44 -22.45
N MET A 174 6.51 51.55 -22.56
CA MET A 174 5.05 51.54 -22.48
C MET A 174 4.39 50.70 -23.59
N GLU A 175 4.98 50.62 -24.78
CA GLU A 175 4.42 49.81 -25.87
C GLU A 175 4.49 48.32 -25.53
N THR A 176 5.65 47.84 -25.09
CA THR A 176 5.85 46.44 -24.71
C THR A 176 5.09 46.10 -23.44
N LEU A 177 5.07 46.99 -22.44
CA LEU A 177 4.26 46.81 -21.23
C LEU A 177 2.76 46.78 -21.55
N SER A 178 2.29 47.51 -22.57
CA SER A 178 0.90 47.42 -23.05
C SER A 178 0.58 46.05 -23.64
N LYS A 179 1.51 45.45 -24.41
CA LYS A 179 1.36 44.09 -24.96
C LYS A 179 1.29 43.05 -23.83
N ILE A 180 2.19 43.15 -22.85
CA ILE A 180 2.18 42.28 -21.66
C ILE A 180 0.89 42.48 -20.87
N ALA A 181 0.47 43.72 -20.62
CA ALA A 181 -0.74 44.00 -19.87
C ALA A 181 -2.03 43.50 -20.55
N LYS A 182 -2.14 43.57 -21.88
CA LYS A 182 -3.26 42.96 -22.61
C LYS A 182 -3.38 41.47 -22.32
N ILE A 183 -2.24 40.79 -22.30
CA ILE A 183 -2.18 39.36 -21.99
C ILE A 183 -2.55 39.10 -20.53
N LEU A 184 -2.02 39.88 -19.58
CA LEU A 184 -2.36 39.76 -18.15
C LEU A 184 -3.85 40.01 -17.85
N LYS A 185 -4.55 40.77 -18.72
CA LYS A 185 -6.00 40.98 -18.65
C LYS A 185 -6.81 39.80 -19.16
N ASP A 186 -6.31 39.09 -20.18
CA ASP A 186 -6.95 37.90 -20.72
C ASP A 186 -6.85 36.72 -19.74
N TYR A 187 -5.75 36.65 -18.98
CA TYR A 187 -5.48 35.58 -18.02
C TYR A 187 -5.60 36.10 -16.59
N LYS A 188 -6.84 36.30 -16.11
CA LYS A 188 -7.12 36.90 -14.79
C LYS A 188 -6.84 36.02 -13.59
N ASP A 189 -6.73 34.71 -13.81
CA ASP A 189 -6.57 33.72 -12.75
C ASP A 189 -5.12 33.48 -12.35
N PHE A 190 -4.18 34.23 -12.93
CA PHE A 190 -2.76 34.14 -12.62
C PHE A 190 -2.30 35.32 -11.78
N ASP A 191 -1.36 35.05 -10.87
CA ASP A 191 -0.63 36.06 -10.14
C ASP A 191 0.61 36.49 -10.92
N VAL A 192 1.08 37.70 -10.63
CA VAL A 192 2.17 38.36 -11.33
C VAL A 192 3.19 38.84 -10.29
N LEU A 193 4.38 38.26 -10.33
CA LEU A 193 5.51 38.71 -9.54
C LEU A 193 6.48 39.47 -10.45
N VAL A 194 6.76 40.72 -10.13
CA VAL A 194 7.74 41.53 -10.83
C VAL A 194 9.02 41.60 -10.01
N GLU A 195 10.14 41.26 -10.62
CA GLU A 195 11.43 41.19 -9.95
C GLU A 195 12.48 42.03 -10.63
N GLY A 196 13.09 42.95 -9.89
CA GLY A 196 14.25 43.69 -10.35
C GLY A 196 15.53 42.92 -10.05
N ASN A 197 16.47 42.92 -10.98
CA ASN A 197 17.83 42.43 -10.80
C ASN A 197 18.83 43.50 -11.28
N THR A 198 19.99 43.58 -10.64
CA THR A 198 21.09 44.47 -11.03
C THR A 198 22.34 43.67 -11.42
N ASP A 199 23.34 44.35 -11.97
CA ASP A 199 24.70 43.84 -12.00
C ASP A 199 25.40 44.09 -10.65
N ASN A 200 26.69 43.74 -10.58
CA ASN A 200 27.52 43.92 -9.39
C ASN A 200 28.13 45.33 -9.24
N VAL A 201 27.71 46.31 -10.05
CA VAL A 201 28.27 47.67 -9.96
C VAL A 201 27.59 48.38 -8.79
N PRO A 202 28.34 48.85 -7.77
CA PRO A 202 27.72 49.52 -6.63
C PRO A 202 27.01 50.81 -7.05
N ILE A 203 25.78 50.99 -6.56
CA ILE A 203 25.02 52.23 -6.72
C ILE A 203 24.74 52.87 -5.37
N SER A 204 24.86 54.19 -5.30
CA SER A 204 24.39 55.00 -4.18
C SER A 204 23.87 56.34 -4.71
N LYS A 205 22.61 56.66 -4.42
CA LYS A 205 21.94 57.90 -4.80
C LYS A 205 20.99 58.32 -3.68
N THR A 206 20.47 59.54 -3.74
CA THR A 206 19.40 59.99 -2.84
C THR A 206 18.25 58.98 -2.86
N ASN A 207 17.91 58.42 -1.68
CA ASN A 207 16.88 57.38 -1.48
C ASN A 207 17.16 56.01 -2.13
N ILE A 208 18.39 55.75 -2.59
CA ILE A 208 18.83 54.44 -3.09
C ILE A 208 20.18 54.12 -2.44
N ARG A 209 20.18 53.27 -1.41
CA ARG A 209 21.38 52.97 -0.62
C ARG A 209 22.29 51.96 -1.31
N ASN A 210 21.73 51.04 -2.09
CA ASN A 210 22.44 49.94 -2.74
C ASN A 210 21.58 49.31 -3.87
N ASN A 211 22.10 48.23 -4.44
CA ASN A 211 21.45 47.46 -5.50
C ASN A 211 20.13 46.78 -5.08
N TRP A 212 19.92 46.48 -3.79
CA TRP A 212 18.62 46.02 -3.29
C TRP A 212 17.54 47.09 -3.44
N ASP A 213 17.84 48.32 -3.02
CA ASP A 213 16.89 49.42 -3.13
C ASP A 213 16.55 49.72 -4.60
N LEU A 214 17.56 49.77 -5.48
CA LEU A 214 17.35 50.04 -6.90
C LEU A 214 16.46 48.98 -7.56
N SER A 215 16.76 47.70 -7.33
CA SER A 215 15.99 46.60 -7.92
C SER A 215 14.54 46.57 -7.43
N ALA A 216 14.31 46.79 -6.12
CA ALA A 216 12.97 46.84 -5.57
C ALA A 216 12.15 48.03 -6.11
N LEU A 217 12.78 49.21 -6.24
CA LEU A 217 12.14 50.41 -6.82
C LEU A 217 11.77 50.21 -8.30
N ARG A 218 12.63 49.55 -9.07
CA ARG A 218 12.36 49.21 -10.48
C ARG A 218 11.17 48.26 -10.61
N ALA A 219 11.14 47.19 -9.82
CA ALA A 219 10.02 46.26 -9.79
C ALA A 219 8.71 46.98 -9.42
N SER A 220 8.74 47.79 -8.37
CA SER A 220 7.58 48.59 -7.92
C SER A 220 7.10 49.56 -9.01
N SER A 221 8.02 50.19 -9.75
CA SER A 221 7.67 51.12 -10.83
C SER A 221 6.92 50.43 -11.97
N ILE A 222 7.32 49.21 -12.33
CA ILE A 222 6.62 48.41 -13.33
C ILE A 222 5.23 47.99 -12.82
N VAL A 223 5.11 47.53 -11.57
CA VAL A 223 3.81 47.21 -10.97
C VAL A 223 2.87 48.43 -10.99
N GLN A 224 3.38 49.61 -10.63
CA GLN A 224 2.60 50.85 -10.67
C GLN A 224 2.17 51.23 -12.10
N VAL A 225 3.01 51.01 -13.10
CA VAL A 225 2.63 51.23 -14.51
C VAL A 225 1.54 50.24 -14.93
N LEU A 226 1.69 48.94 -14.61
CA LEU A 226 0.67 47.92 -14.89
C LEU A 226 -0.66 48.24 -14.21
N GLN A 227 -0.63 48.74 -12.98
CA GLN A 227 -1.82 49.17 -12.24
C GLN A 227 -2.43 50.45 -12.83
N ASN A 228 -1.68 51.54 -12.87
CA ASN A 228 -2.22 52.89 -13.10
C ASN A 228 -2.50 53.17 -14.57
N ASN A 229 -1.66 52.66 -15.49
CA ASN A 229 -1.80 52.91 -16.91
C ASN A 229 -2.57 51.80 -17.63
N PHE A 230 -2.46 50.57 -17.13
CA PHE A 230 -3.09 49.43 -17.78
C PHE A 230 -4.22 48.80 -16.98
N GLY A 231 -4.44 49.14 -15.71
CA GLY A 231 -5.59 48.64 -14.95
C GLY A 231 -5.51 47.16 -14.61
N ILE A 232 -4.30 46.63 -14.37
CA ILE A 232 -4.14 45.30 -13.76
C ILE A 232 -4.53 45.39 -12.28
N ASP A 233 -5.28 44.41 -11.80
CA ASP A 233 -5.71 44.36 -10.40
C ASP A 233 -4.47 44.26 -9.48
N PRO A 234 -4.24 45.24 -8.58
CA PRO A 234 -3.09 45.22 -7.67
C PRO A 234 -3.07 44.02 -6.74
N LYS A 235 -4.22 43.38 -6.45
CA LYS A 235 -4.27 42.17 -5.61
C LYS A 235 -3.52 40.98 -6.22
N ARG A 236 -3.32 41.00 -7.53
CA ARG A 236 -2.63 39.95 -8.29
C ARG A 236 -1.14 40.22 -8.49
N MET A 237 -0.64 41.38 -8.03
CA MET A 237 0.71 41.83 -8.34
C MET A 237 1.56 41.94 -7.08
N SER A 238 2.79 41.44 -7.16
CA SER A 238 3.82 41.64 -6.15
C SER A 238 5.09 42.20 -6.80
N ALA A 239 5.86 42.98 -6.05
CA ALA A 239 7.14 43.51 -6.48
C ALA A 239 8.25 43.06 -5.53
N ALA A 240 9.36 42.56 -6.07
CA ALA A 240 10.54 42.19 -5.29
C ALA A 240 11.81 42.71 -5.95
N GLY A 241 12.81 43.07 -5.13
CA GLY A 241 14.17 43.32 -5.60
C GLY A 241 15.05 42.14 -5.23
N ARG A 242 15.93 41.70 -6.13
CA ARG A 242 16.95 40.67 -5.86
C ARG A 242 18.37 41.22 -5.75
N GLY A 243 18.56 42.52 -5.99
CA GLY A 243 19.89 43.13 -6.09
C GLY A 243 20.77 42.45 -7.13
N GLU A 244 22.06 42.32 -6.80
CA GLU A 244 23.10 41.71 -7.64
C GLU A 244 23.26 40.19 -7.43
N PHE A 245 22.49 39.62 -6.49
CA PHE A 245 22.70 38.28 -5.95
C PHE A 245 22.02 37.15 -6.75
N ASN A 246 21.39 37.49 -7.88
CA ASN A 246 20.79 36.53 -8.81
C ASN A 246 21.28 36.77 -10.27
N PRO A 247 22.59 36.64 -10.53
CA PRO A 247 23.14 36.83 -11.86
C PRO A 247 22.78 35.66 -12.79
N ILE A 248 22.53 35.96 -14.06
CA ILE A 248 22.28 34.98 -15.13
C ILE A 248 23.43 34.90 -16.14
N SER A 249 24.40 35.82 -16.03
CA SER A 249 25.65 35.85 -16.80
C SER A 249 26.80 36.30 -15.88
N ASP A 250 28.03 36.18 -16.38
CA ASP A 250 29.20 36.79 -15.75
C ASP A 250 29.00 38.29 -15.45
N ASN A 251 29.69 38.79 -14.42
CA ASN A 251 29.74 40.22 -14.09
C ASN A 251 31.06 40.87 -14.53
N ASP A 252 31.87 40.17 -15.32
CA ASP A 252 33.19 40.64 -15.75
C ASP A 252 33.12 41.37 -17.09
N SER A 253 32.22 40.95 -17.99
CA SER A 253 31.98 41.60 -19.28
C SER A 253 30.80 42.59 -19.23
N GLU A 254 30.85 43.63 -20.07
CA GLU A 254 29.73 44.59 -20.17
C GLU A 254 28.45 43.91 -20.68
N LEU A 255 28.59 42.93 -21.58
CA LEU A 255 27.46 42.14 -22.07
C LEU A 255 26.83 41.31 -20.94
N GLY A 256 27.65 40.70 -20.09
CA GLY A 256 27.19 39.93 -18.94
C GLY A 256 26.47 40.81 -17.91
N LYS A 257 27.04 41.96 -17.57
CA LYS A 257 26.39 42.97 -16.72
C LYS A 257 25.06 43.45 -17.31
N GLN A 258 25.00 43.72 -18.61
CA GLN A 258 23.77 44.11 -19.28
C GLN A 258 22.67 43.05 -19.17
N ARG A 259 23.02 41.76 -19.26
CA ARG A 259 22.08 40.65 -19.05
C ARG A 259 21.61 40.54 -17.60
N ASN A 260 22.50 40.82 -16.64
CA ASN A 260 22.16 40.79 -15.22
C ASN A 260 21.22 41.94 -14.83
N ARG A 261 21.38 43.11 -15.46
CA ARG A 261 20.44 44.24 -15.37
C ARG A 261 19.15 43.94 -16.14
N ARG A 262 18.21 43.29 -15.47
CA ARG A 262 16.92 42.86 -16.04
C ARG A 262 15.79 43.01 -15.04
N THR A 263 14.57 43.18 -15.55
CA THR A 263 13.35 43.01 -14.77
C THR A 263 12.60 41.80 -15.29
N GLU A 264 12.24 40.89 -14.40
CA GLU A 264 11.48 39.68 -14.72
C GLU A 264 10.03 39.88 -14.33
N ILE A 265 9.11 39.69 -15.28
CA ILE A 265 7.67 39.58 -15.00
C ILE A 265 7.35 38.10 -15.03
N ILE A 266 7.03 37.56 -13.86
CA ILE A 266 6.80 36.14 -13.62
C ILE A 266 5.32 35.93 -13.45
N ILE A 267 4.74 35.07 -14.27
CA ILE A 267 3.31 34.76 -14.26
C ILE A 267 3.15 33.36 -13.67
N THR A 268 2.53 33.29 -12.50
CA THR A 268 2.34 32.04 -11.73
C THR A 268 0.87 31.71 -11.59
N PRO A 269 0.48 30.43 -11.58
CA PRO A 269 -0.84 30.03 -11.09
C PRO A 269 -1.06 30.53 -9.65
N LYS A 270 -2.31 30.76 -9.25
CA LYS A 270 -2.62 31.13 -7.86
C LYS A 270 -2.14 30.06 -6.90
N LEU A 271 -1.46 30.49 -5.84
CA LEU A 271 -0.97 29.60 -4.79
C LEU A 271 -2.13 28.87 -4.10
N ASP A 272 -3.27 29.53 -3.92
CA ASP A 272 -4.46 28.94 -3.30
C ASP A 272 -5.01 27.75 -4.10
N GLU A 273 -5.05 27.85 -5.44
CA GLU A 273 -5.46 26.73 -6.29
C GLU A 273 -4.50 25.54 -6.19
N PHE A 274 -3.22 25.79 -5.92
CA PHE A 274 -2.24 24.73 -5.68
C PHE A 274 -2.40 24.09 -4.30
N MET A 275 -2.69 24.88 -3.26
CA MET A 275 -2.92 24.36 -1.90
C MET A 275 -4.23 23.56 -1.82
N ASP A 276 -5.29 24.01 -2.49
CA ASP A 276 -6.56 23.27 -2.61
C ASP A 276 -6.41 21.89 -3.26
N LEU A 277 -5.40 21.70 -4.11
CA LEU A 277 -5.09 20.39 -4.69
C LEU A 277 -4.36 19.48 -3.70
N ILE A 278 -3.54 20.03 -2.83
CA ILE A 278 -2.80 19.28 -1.81
C ILE A 278 -3.72 18.88 -0.65
N ASP A 279 -4.60 19.77 -0.20
CA ASP A 279 -5.52 19.52 0.91
C ASP A 279 -6.60 18.47 0.58
N LYS A 280 -6.77 18.12 -0.70
CA LYS A 280 -7.67 17.05 -1.18
C LYS A 280 -6.99 15.69 -1.35
N ALA A 281 -5.71 15.56 -0.98
CA ALA A 281 -5.07 14.26 -0.96
C ALA A 281 -5.85 13.33 -0.01
N PRO A 282 -6.11 12.07 -0.41
CA PRO A 282 -6.81 11.13 0.46
C PRO A 282 -6.01 10.99 1.76
N GLU A 283 -6.63 11.30 2.89
CA GLU A 283 -6.04 11.01 4.20
C GLU A 283 -5.82 9.50 4.27
N THR A 284 -4.58 9.10 4.49
CA THR A 284 -4.28 7.72 4.90
C THR A 284 -4.78 7.59 6.33
N GLU A 285 -5.96 7.00 6.52
CA GLU A 285 -6.38 6.54 7.84
C GLU A 285 -5.40 5.42 8.27
N ASP A 286 -4.45 5.77 9.14
CA ASP A 286 -3.52 4.84 9.81
C ASP A 286 -4.23 3.86 10.75
#